data_AF-A0A256YJF4-F1
#
_entry.id   AF-A0A256YJF4-F1
#
_cell.length_a   1.000
_cell.length_b   1.000
_cell.length_c   1.000
_cell.angle_alpha   90.00
_cell.angle_beta   90.00
_cell.angle_gamma   90.00
#
_symmetry.space_group_name_H-M   'P 1'
#
loop_
_entity.id
_entity.type
_entity.pdbx_description
1 polymer ?
#
loop_
_entity_poly.entity_id
_entity_poly.type
_entity_poly.pdbx_seq_one_letter_code
_entity_poly.pdbx_strand_id
1 'polypeptide(L)'
;MVSITWSDGCLSLKISYDLFKIKGYNFELELRPRTIILKNYSRYRVGTDQRRKYVYVYFDEKIKPLDKCDQFLEIKGVRYIDSYEFRYTRTFYDEYYTIVVPGIFYIEYIILSSTKLGIVLSKKREVYFEETSEYLIIYIV
;
A
#
# COMPACT_ATOMS: atom_id res chain seq x y z
N MET A 1 7.18 6.47 -14.89
CA MET A 1 6.08 5.74 -14.21
C MET A 1 6.30 4.29 -14.58
N VAL A 2 6.39 3.40 -13.60
CA VAL A 2 6.68 1.98 -13.84
C VAL A 2 5.48 1.16 -13.42
N SER A 3 5.29 0.00 -14.01
CA SER A 3 4.17 -0.89 -13.67
C SER A 3 4.70 -2.15 -13.00
N ILE A 4 4.04 -2.64 -11.97
CA ILE A 4 4.39 -3.88 -11.26
C ILE A 4 3.32 -4.94 -11.50
N THR A 5 3.71 -6.21 -11.50
CA THR A 5 2.80 -7.35 -11.72
C THR A 5 1.64 -7.37 -10.73
N TRP A 6 0.42 -7.55 -11.23
CA TRP A 6 -0.73 -7.77 -10.36
C TRP A 6 -1.82 -8.53 -11.10
N SER A 7 -2.14 -9.74 -10.62
CA SER A 7 -3.11 -10.63 -11.22
C SER A 7 -2.80 -10.93 -12.70
N ASP A 8 -3.76 -10.70 -13.59
CA ASP A 8 -3.63 -10.78 -15.05
C ASP A 8 -3.19 -9.46 -15.72
N GLY A 9 -2.89 -8.42 -14.94
CA GLY A 9 -2.40 -7.14 -15.43
C GLY A 9 -1.32 -6.51 -14.53
N CYS A 10 -1.46 -5.22 -14.23
CA CYS A 10 -0.48 -4.51 -13.43
C CYS A 10 -1.06 -3.42 -12.52
N LEU A 11 -0.24 -2.98 -11.58
CA LEU A 11 -0.44 -1.73 -10.84
C LEU A 11 0.59 -0.70 -11.31
N SER A 12 0.14 0.54 -11.48
CA SER A 12 1.01 1.67 -11.78
C SER A 12 1.68 2.15 -10.50
N LEU A 13 2.98 2.41 -10.58
CA LEU A 13 3.83 2.87 -9.48
C LEU A 13 4.50 4.20 -9.87
N LYS A 14 4.35 5.18 -8.98
CA LYS A 14 5.06 6.46 -9.03
C LYS A 14 5.77 6.68 -7.71
N ILE A 15 7.09 6.84 -7.78
CA ILE A 15 7.94 7.11 -6.62
C ILE A 15 8.68 8.43 -6.86
N SER A 16 8.72 9.27 -5.84
CA SER A 16 9.65 10.38 -5.67
C SER A 16 10.08 10.45 -4.20
N TYR A 17 10.94 11.41 -3.87
CA TYR A 17 11.50 11.56 -2.53
C TYR A 17 10.46 11.57 -1.39
N ASP A 18 9.33 12.23 -1.61
CA ASP A 18 8.26 12.47 -0.63
C ASP A 18 6.91 11.85 -1.04
N LEU A 19 6.91 11.00 -2.08
CA LEU A 19 5.69 10.41 -2.63
C LEU A 19 5.92 8.96 -2.99
N PHE A 20 5.02 8.12 -2.50
CA PHE A 20 4.83 6.77 -3.01
C PHE A 20 3.39 6.64 -3.45
N LYS A 21 3.15 6.24 -4.70
CA LYS A 21 1.79 6.07 -5.20
C LYS A 21 1.66 4.77 -5.98
N ILE A 22 0.73 3.92 -5.56
CA ILE A 22 0.29 2.72 -6.28
C ILE A 22 -1.15 2.95 -6.76
N LYS A 23 -1.41 2.62 -8.02
CA LYS A 23 -2.73 2.78 -8.63
C LYS A 23 -3.15 1.54 -9.44
N GLY A 24 -4.39 1.11 -9.21
CA GLY A 24 -5.14 0.17 -10.04
C GLY A 24 -6.34 0.87 -10.70
N TYR A 25 -7.25 0.12 -11.30
CA TYR A 25 -8.44 0.70 -11.95
C TYR A 25 -9.40 1.34 -10.93
N ASN A 26 -9.72 0.61 -9.86
CA ASN A 26 -10.61 1.06 -8.78
C ASN A 26 -9.85 1.44 -7.50
N PHE A 27 -8.52 1.37 -7.48
CA PHE A 27 -7.72 1.50 -6.27
C PHE A 27 -6.64 2.58 -6.43
N GLU A 28 -6.42 3.35 -5.37
CA GLU A 28 -5.30 4.27 -5.30
C GLU A 28 -4.79 4.33 -3.86
N LEU A 29 -3.49 4.10 -3.67
CA LEU A 29 -2.79 4.28 -2.42
C LEU A 29 -1.69 5.31 -2.63
N GLU A 30 -1.71 6.36 -1.83
CA GLU A 30 -0.71 7.41 -1.82
C GLU A 30 -0.13 7.56 -0.42
N LEU A 31 1.18 7.39 -0.28
CA LEU A 31 1.93 7.69 0.93
C LEU A 31 2.68 9.00 0.72
N ARG A 32 2.59 9.86 1.72
CA ARG A 32 3.37 11.09 1.92
C ARG A 32 3.97 11.05 3.31
N PRO A 33 4.98 11.88 3.63
CA PRO A 33 5.41 12.07 5.00
C PRO A 33 4.20 12.30 5.91
N ARG A 34 3.99 11.39 6.86
CA ARG A 34 2.92 11.44 7.86
C ARG A 34 1.48 11.35 7.35
N THR A 35 1.23 11.09 6.06
CA THR A 35 -0.12 11.02 5.52
C THR A 35 -0.26 9.83 4.57
N ILE A 36 -1.33 9.07 4.73
CA ILE A 36 -1.72 7.98 3.82
C ILE A 36 -3.09 8.33 3.26
N ILE A 37 -3.24 8.31 1.95
CA ILE A 37 -4.51 8.56 1.27
C ILE A 37 -4.87 7.30 0.48
N LEU A 38 -6.09 6.81 0.67
CA LEU A 38 -6.54 5.55 0.10
C LEU A 38 -7.92 5.67 -0.52
N LYS A 39 -8.05 5.27 -1.78
CA LYS A 39 -9.34 5.06 -2.47
C LYS A 39 -9.72 3.57 -2.42
N ASN A 40 -11.03 3.29 -2.51
CA ASN A 40 -11.61 1.94 -2.43
C ASN A 40 -11.41 1.33 -1.04
N TYR A 41 -11.88 2.05 -0.01
CA TYR A 41 -11.91 1.60 1.38
C TYR A 41 -13.36 1.36 1.81
N SER A 42 -13.57 0.34 2.63
CA SER A 42 -14.88 -0.01 3.20
C SER A 42 -14.92 0.25 4.71
N ARG A 43 -13.89 -0.21 5.40
CA ARG A 43 -13.73 -0.06 6.86
C ARG A 43 -12.28 -0.20 7.24
N TYR A 44 -11.91 0.29 8.40
CA TYR A 44 -10.59 0.10 8.98
C TYR A 44 -10.65 -0.42 10.41
N ARG A 45 -9.54 -1.01 10.85
CA ARG A 45 -9.33 -1.46 12.22
C ARG A 45 -7.91 -1.14 12.64
N VAL A 46 -7.76 -0.64 13.86
CA VAL A 46 -6.46 -0.49 14.51
C VAL A 46 -6.26 -1.64 15.50
N GLY A 47 -5.07 -2.23 15.46
CA GLY A 47 -4.59 -3.19 16.44
C GLY A 47 -3.20 -2.81 16.92
N THR A 48 -2.82 -3.28 18.10
CA THR A 48 -1.48 -3.05 18.65
C THR A 48 -0.98 -4.32 19.31
N ASP A 49 0.32 -4.58 19.22
CA ASP A 49 1.00 -5.56 20.05
C ASP A 49 1.97 -4.87 21.04
N GLN A 50 2.97 -5.60 21.54
CA GLN A 50 3.96 -5.03 22.45
C GLN A 50 4.85 -3.96 21.79
N ARG A 51 5.11 -4.02 20.49
CA ARG A 51 6.09 -3.19 19.76
C ARG A 51 5.50 -2.39 18.59
N ARG A 52 4.40 -2.85 18.00
CA ARG A 52 3.85 -2.35 16.74
C ARG A 52 2.40 -1.93 16.86
N LYS A 53 2.03 -0.96 16.02
CA LYS A 53 0.65 -0.57 15.71
C LYS A 53 0.36 -1.01 14.28
N TYR A 54 -0.80 -1.63 14.10
CA TYR A 54 -1.27 -2.17 12.84
C TYR A 54 -2.55 -1.42 12.45
N VAL A 55 -2.56 -0.83 11.26
CA VAL A 55 -3.78 -0.29 10.67
C VAL A 55 -4.16 -1.21 9.52
N TYR A 56 -5.30 -1.87 9.65
CA TYR A 56 -5.89 -2.69 8.60
C TYR A 56 -6.98 -1.90 7.93
N VAL A 57 -6.90 -1.73 6.62
CA VAL A 57 -7.98 -1.16 5.81
C VAL A 57 -8.49 -2.24 4.87
N TYR A 58 -9.80 -2.48 4.90
CA TYR A 58 -10.49 -3.42 4.02
C TYR A 58 -11.05 -2.66 2.84
N PHE A 59 -10.97 -3.24 1.65
CA PHE A 59 -11.45 -2.61 0.42
C PHE A 59 -12.93 -2.94 0.16
N ASP A 60 -13.66 -2.03 -0.49
CA ASP A 60 -15.05 -2.28 -0.92
C ASP A 60 -15.08 -3.35 -2.01
N GLU A 61 -14.18 -3.24 -2.98
CA GLU A 61 -13.97 -4.21 -4.04
C GLU A 61 -12.53 -4.70 -4.07
N LYS A 62 -12.32 -5.91 -4.62
CA LYS A 62 -10.98 -6.39 -4.93
C LYS A 62 -10.26 -5.40 -5.86
N ILE A 63 -8.96 -5.23 -5.66
CA ILE A 63 -8.14 -4.39 -6.53
C ILE A 63 -8.18 -4.95 -7.95
N LYS A 64 -8.68 -4.15 -8.88
CA LYS A 64 -8.68 -4.45 -10.32
C LYS A 64 -7.38 -3.92 -10.95
N PRO A 65 -6.62 -4.76 -11.67
CA PRO A 65 -5.41 -4.32 -12.34
C PRO A 65 -5.72 -3.32 -13.46
N LEU A 66 -4.68 -2.66 -13.96
CA LEU A 66 -4.71 -1.88 -15.19
C LEU A 66 -4.36 -2.79 -16.37
N ASP A 67 -5.01 -2.58 -17.52
CA ASP A 67 -4.74 -3.32 -18.75
C ASP A 67 -3.48 -2.81 -19.48
N LYS A 68 -3.17 -1.51 -19.33
CA LYS A 68 -2.01 -0.87 -19.96
C LYS A 68 -0.87 -0.74 -18.95
N CYS A 69 0.21 -1.46 -19.21
CA CYS A 69 1.38 -1.51 -18.33
C CYS A 69 2.56 -0.78 -18.96
N ASP A 70 2.87 0.42 -18.46
CA ASP A 70 4.06 1.17 -18.85
C ASP A 70 5.29 0.65 -18.09
N GLN A 71 6.40 0.43 -18.81
CA GLN A 71 7.69 0.01 -18.21
C GLN A 71 7.50 -1.13 -17.19
N PHE A 72 6.88 -2.22 -17.63
CA PHE A 72 6.49 -3.34 -16.77
C PHE A 72 7.70 -4.00 -16.10
N LEU A 73 7.65 -4.07 -14.77
CA LEU A 73 8.64 -4.68 -13.90
C LEU A 73 8.04 -5.93 -13.28
N GLU A 74 8.47 -7.09 -13.78
CA GLU A 74 8.16 -8.34 -13.11
C GLU A 74 8.91 -8.42 -11.77
N ILE A 75 8.19 -8.67 -10.68
CA ILE A 75 8.78 -8.81 -9.33
C ILE A 75 8.70 -10.29 -8.94
N LYS A 76 9.84 -10.99 -8.99
CA LYS A 76 9.99 -12.35 -8.46
C LYS A 76 10.78 -12.30 -7.17
N GLY A 77 10.12 -12.58 -6.05
CA GLY A 77 10.77 -12.49 -4.73
C GLY A 77 11.01 -11.04 -4.30
N VAL A 78 12.26 -10.69 -4.00
CA VAL A 78 12.66 -9.36 -3.49
C VAL A 78 13.21 -8.50 -4.63
N ARG A 79 12.70 -7.27 -4.74
CA ARG A 79 13.21 -6.27 -5.69
C ARG A 79 13.28 -4.90 -5.03
N TYR A 80 14.38 -4.20 -5.23
CA TYR A 80 14.52 -2.81 -4.82
C TYR A 80 14.10 -1.89 -5.97
N ILE A 81 13.24 -0.93 -5.67
CA ILE A 81 12.85 0.14 -6.58
C ILE A 81 13.08 1.45 -5.85
N ASP A 82 14.10 2.20 -6.27
CA ASP A 82 14.62 3.35 -5.51
C ASP A 82 14.99 2.90 -4.08
N SER A 83 14.49 3.59 -3.05
CA SER A 83 14.72 3.31 -1.63
C SER A 83 13.70 2.34 -1.02
N TYR A 84 12.83 1.72 -1.83
CA TYR A 84 11.80 0.79 -1.38
C TYR A 84 12.18 -0.65 -1.68
N GLU A 85 11.90 -1.54 -0.74
CA GLU A 85 12.04 -2.98 -0.93
C GLU A 85 10.66 -3.60 -1.16
N PHE A 86 10.44 -4.17 -2.34
CA PHE A 86 9.23 -4.88 -2.70
C PHE A 86 9.46 -6.39 -2.58
N ARG A 87 8.54 -7.07 -1.89
CA ARG A 87 8.47 -8.53 -1.85
C ARG A 87 7.13 -8.98 -2.39
N TYR A 88 7.15 -9.67 -3.53
CA TYR A 88 5.94 -10.25 -4.10
C TYR A 88 5.75 -11.68 -3.60
N THR A 89 4.52 -12.02 -3.21
CA THR A 89 4.15 -13.39 -2.86
C THR A 89 2.80 -13.72 -3.47
N ARG A 90 2.75 -14.84 -4.20
CA ARG A 90 1.52 -15.41 -4.76
C ARG A 90 1.24 -16.73 -4.09
N THR A 91 0.03 -16.86 -3.56
CA THR A 91 -0.49 -18.09 -2.95
C THR A 91 -1.62 -18.64 -3.83
N PHE A 92 -2.18 -19.78 -3.46
CA PHE A 92 -3.35 -20.33 -4.14
C PHE A 92 -4.61 -19.45 -4.01
N TYR A 93 -4.72 -18.70 -2.90
CA TYR A 93 -5.93 -17.95 -2.55
C TYR A 93 -5.83 -16.44 -2.83
N ASP A 94 -4.61 -15.90 -2.82
CA ASP A 94 -4.38 -14.47 -2.95
C ASP A 94 -2.95 -14.16 -3.42
N GLU A 95 -2.74 -12.93 -3.88
CA GLU A 95 -1.42 -12.34 -4.11
C GLU A 95 -1.26 -11.08 -3.26
N TYR A 96 -0.02 -10.81 -2.83
CA TYR A 96 0.26 -9.61 -2.06
C TYR A 96 1.69 -9.12 -2.23
N TYR A 97 1.85 -7.82 -2.04
CA TYR A 97 3.12 -7.15 -1.89
C TYR A 97 3.38 -6.82 -0.42
N THR A 98 4.56 -7.18 0.09
CA THR A 98 5.13 -6.52 1.28
C THR A 98 6.11 -5.46 0.81
N ILE A 99 5.90 -4.21 1.20
CA ILE A 99 6.70 -3.07 0.75
C ILE A 99 7.31 -2.41 1.98
N VAL A 100 8.64 -2.51 2.12
CA VAL A 100 9.38 -1.79 3.16
C VAL A 100 9.55 -0.35 2.70
N VAL A 101 9.15 0.59 3.56
CA VAL A 101 9.05 2.01 3.22
C VAL A 101 10.22 2.78 3.85
N PRO A 102 10.80 3.79 3.18
CA PRO A 102 11.81 4.65 3.76
C PRO A 102 11.34 5.35 5.04
N GLY A 103 12.26 5.59 5.98
CA GLY A 103 11.95 6.14 7.29
C GLY A 103 11.25 7.52 7.29
N ILE A 104 11.33 8.28 6.19
CA ILE A 104 10.67 9.60 6.04
C ILE A 104 9.13 9.51 6.13
N PHE A 105 8.53 8.36 5.83
CA PHE A 105 7.08 8.16 5.87
C PHE A 105 6.53 7.78 7.25
N TYR A 106 7.40 7.43 8.20
CA TYR A 106 7.03 6.89 9.53
C TYR A 106 6.25 5.57 9.49
N ILE A 107 6.33 4.86 8.38
CA ILE A 107 5.79 3.53 8.16
C ILE A 107 6.95 2.54 8.13
N GLU A 108 6.85 1.42 8.86
CA GLU A 108 7.87 0.36 8.79
C GLU A 108 7.74 -0.38 7.46
N TYR A 109 6.53 -0.88 7.18
CA TYR A 109 6.18 -1.53 5.92
C TYR A 109 4.66 -1.55 5.72
N ILE A 110 4.24 -1.77 4.48
CA ILE A 110 2.85 -2.07 4.13
C ILE A 110 2.72 -3.46 3.53
N ILE A 111 1.56 -4.08 3.70
CA ILE A 111 1.16 -5.32 3.04
C ILE A 111 -0.08 -5.00 2.20
N LEU A 112 0.08 -4.98 0.88
CA LEU A 112 -1.00 -4.75 -0.07
C LEU A 112 -1.45 -6.10 -0.64
N SER A 113 -2.68 -6.53 -0.33
CA SER A 113 -3.32 -7.73 -0.87
C SER A 113 -4.47 -7.37 -1.81
N SER A 114 -5.17 -8.34 -2.40
CA SER A 114 -6.32 -8.04 -3.25
C SER A 114 -7.51 -7.42 -2.52
N THR A 115 -7.65 -7.64 -1.21
CA THR A 115 -8.86 -7.29 -0.43
C THR A 115 -8.60 -6.36 0.76
N LYS A 116 -7.34 -6.15 1.14
CA LYS A 116 -6.97 -5.30 2.27
C LYS A 116 -5.56 -4.74 2.14
N LEU A 117 -5.36 -3.62 2.82
CA LEU A 117 -4.07 -3.00 3.10
C LEU A 117 -3.75 -3.16 4.59
N GLY A 118 -2.58 -3.69 4.91
CA GLY A 118 -2.01 -3.63 6.25
C GLY A 118 -0.90 -2.58 6.29
N ILE A 119 -0.98 -1.63 7.22
CA ILE A 119 0.07 -0.63 7.45
C ILE A 119 0.66 -0.91 8.82
N VAL A 120 1.99 -1.06 8.87
CA VAL A 120 2.70 -1.37 10.11
C VAL A 120 3.54 -0.18 10.53
N LEU A 121 3.29 0.26 11.76
CA LEU A 121 3.89 1.44 12.38
C LEU A 121 4.53 1.05 13.70
N SER A 122 5.45 1.88 14.17
CA SER A 122 5.90 1.82 15.57
C SER A 122 4.73 2.08 16.51
N LYS A 123 4.63 1.34 17.62
CA LYS A 123 3.56 1.50 18.63
C LYS A 123 3.40 2.93 19.16
N LYS A 124 4.49 3.70 19.21
CA LYS A 124 4.50 5.07 19.74
C LYS A 124 3.81 6.10 18.83
N ARG A 125 3.53 5.74 17.58
CA ARG A 125 2.89 6.65 16.62
C ARG A 125 1.41 6.69 16.85
N GLU A 126 0.83 7.88 16.88
CA GLU A 126 -0.62 8.05 16.86
C GLU A 126 -1.15 8.12 15.44
N VAL A 127 -2.39 7.64 15.25
CA VAL A 127 -3.07 7.63 13.96
C VAL A 127 -4.44 8.26 14.09
N TYR A 128 -4.74 9.16 13.16
CA TYR A 128 -6.05 9.81 13.06
C TYR A 128 -6.63 9.52 11.69
N PHE A 129 -7.95 9.39 11.63
CA PHE A 129 -8.67 9.01 10.41
C PHE A 129 -9.63 10.12 10.02
N GLU A 130 -9.63 10.45 8.73
CA GLU A 130 -10.62 11.32 8.11
C GLU A 130 -11.24 10.56 6.93
N GLU A 131 -12.56 10.47 6.97
CA GLU A 131 -13.35 9.77 5.96
C GLU A 131 -14.03 10.81 5.06
N THR A 132 -13.81 10.68 3.76
CA THR A 132 -14.52 11.43 2.73
C THR A 132 -15.39 10.47 1.91
N SER A 133 -16.17 11.01 0.96
CA SER A 133 -17.01 10.20 0.08
C SER A 133 -16.23 9.19 -0.78
N GLU A 134 -14.95 9.42 -1.03
CA GLU A 134 -14.14 8.57 -1.91
C GLU A 134 -12.83 8.06 -1.28
N TYR A 135 -12.34 8.75 -0.25
CA TYR A 135 -11.02 8.51 0.32
C TYR A 135 -11.05 8.35 1.82
N LEU A 136 -10.21 7.44 2.31
CA LEU A 136 -9.75 7.39 3.69
C LEU A 136 -8.40 8.08 3.76
N ILE A 137 -8.29 9.08 4.63
CA ILE A 137 -7.04 9.79 4.92
C ILE A 137 -6.60 9.39 6.33
N ILE A 138 -5.36 8.95 6.45
CA ILE A 138 -4.75 8.52 7.72
C ILE A 138 -3.56 9.42 8.02
N TYR A 139 -3.63 10.15 9.12
CA TYR A 139 -2.56 11.01 9.61
C TYR A 139 -1.72 10.27 10.65
N ILE A 140 -0.40 10.37 10.55
CA ILE A 140 0.56 9.73 11.47
C ILE A 140 1.30 10.80 12.27
N VAL A 141 1.24 10.71 13.60
CA VAL A 141 1.90 11.65 14.53
C VAL A 141 2.99 10.92 15.31
#